data_AF-A0A9E3YBM7-F1
#
_entry.id   AF-A0A9E3YBM7-F1
#
_cell.length_a   1.000
_cell.length_b   1.000
_cell.length_c   1.000
_cell.angle_alpha   90.00
_cell.angle_beta   90.00
_cell.angle_gamma   90.00
#
_symmetry.space_group_name_H-M   'P 1'
#
loop_
_entity.id
_entity.type
_entity.pdbx_description
1 polymer ?
#
loop_
_entity_poly.entity_id
_entity_poly.type
_entity_poly.pdbx_seq_one_letter_code
_entity_poly.pdbx_strand_id
1 'polypeptide(L)' 'SLLPAGVLEVRGEFGPDAGVEILGPDGTMFAKGLVRADAKSLRSVAGLRTRDMPAGLVHETVHRDDMVVLAG' A
#
# COMPACT_ATOMS: atom_id res chain seq x y z
N SER A 1 0.44 7.53 6.55
CA SER A 1 0.58 6.14 6.12
C SER A 1 -0.51 5.85 5.12
N LEU A 2 -0.33 4.83 4.27
CA LEU A 2 -1.38 4.22 3.47
C LEU A 2 -1.85 2.95 4.18
N LEU A 3 -3.15 2.85 4.46
CA LEU A 3 -3.76 1.67 5.06
C LEU A 3 -4.37 0.77 3.96
N PRO A 4 -4.49 -0.55 4.19
CA PRO A 4 -5.17 -1.46 3.26
C PRO A 4 -6.58 -0.98 2.88
N ALA A 5 -7.30 -0.39 3.84
CA ALA A 5 -8.64 0.18 3.64
C ALA A 5 -8.72 1.26 2.54
N GLY A 6 -7.61 1.93 2.23
CA GLY A 6 -7.53 2.94 1.18
C GLY A 6 -6.98 2.42 -0.15
N VAL A 7 -6.59 1.13 -0.22
CA VAL A 7 -6.06 0.50 -1.43
C VAL A 7 -7.23 -0.07 -2.24
N LEU A 8 -7.38 0.41 -3.47
CA LEU A 8 -8.39 -0.08 -4.41
C LEU A 8 -7.87 -1.27 -5.23
N GLU A 9 -6.61 -1.26 -5.60
CA GLU A 9 -5.97 -2.26 -6.46
C GLU A 9 -4.47 -2.31 -6.20
N VAL A 10 -3.85 -3.47 -6.43
CA VAL A 10 -2.39 -3.67 -6.40
C VAL A 10 -1.94 -4.32 -7.70
N ARG A 11 -1.07 -3.63 -8.45
CA ARG A 11 -0.59 -4.03 -9.78
C ARG A 11 0.90 -4.40 -9.74
N GLY A 12 1.29 -5.37 -10.59
CA GLY A 12 2.67 -5.85 -10.67
C GLY A 12 3.07 -6.78 -9.53
N GLU A 13 4.33 -7.24 -9.54
CA GLU A 13 4.88 -8.15 -8.53
C GLU A 13 6.07 -7.49 -7.81
N PHE A 14 6.09 -7.59 -6.49
CA PHE A 14 7.13 -7.03 -5.63
C PHE A 14 7.13 -7.73 -4.27
N GLY A 15 8.27 -7.64 -3.57
CA GLY A 15 8.44 -8.16 -2.22
C GLY A 15 8.38 -7.07 -1.13
N PRO A 16 8.54 -7.45 0.14
CA PRO A 16 8.69 -6.51 1.24
C PRO A 16 9.86 -5.54 1.03
N ASP A 17 9.72 -4.32 1.55
CA ASP A 17 10.64 -3.19 1.45
C ASP A 17 10.94 -2.73 0.01
N ALA A 18 10.16 -3.19 -0.97
CA ALA A 18 10.25 -2.70 -2.34
C ALA A 18 9.67 -1.28 -2.45
N GLY A 19 10.34 -0.44 -3.25
CA GLY A 19 9.79 0.86 -3.66
C GLY A 19 8.65 0.68 -4.65
N VAL A 20 7.49 1.26 -4.34
CA VAL A 20 6.31 1.24 -5.20
C VAL A 20 5.82 2.65 -5.51
N GLU A 21 5.09 2.76 -6.62
CA GLU A 21 4.35 3.97 -6.99
C GLU A 21 2.95 3.91 -6.40
N ILE A 22 2.46 5.04 -5.91
CA ILE A 22 1.13 5.19 -5.33
C ILE A 22 0.34 6.15 -6.20
N LEU A 23 -0.69 5.61 -6.84
CA LEU A 23 -1.55 6.30 -7.78
C LEU A 23 -2.87 6.66 -7.11
N GLY A 24 -3.41 7.83 -7.46
CA GLY A 24 -4.78 8.21 -7.14
C GLY A 24 -5.79 7.40 -7.96
N PRO A 25 -7.10 7.49 -7.63
CA PRO A 25 -8.15 6.80 -8.36
C PRO A 25 -8.25 7.17 -9.85
N ASP A 26 -7.71 8.33 -10.22
CA ASP A 26 -7.60 8.85 -11.59
C ASP A 26 -6.38 8.29 -12.35
N GLY A 27 -5.54 7.49 -11.69
CA GLY A 27 -4.29 6.98 -12.25
C GLY A 27 -3.11 7.94 -12.16
N THR A 28 -3.27 9.10 -11.51
CA THR A 28 -2.18 10.05 -11.33
C THR A 28 -1.29 9.62 -10.16
N MET A 29 -0.01 9.43 -10.40
CA MET A 29 0.94 9.16 -9.31
C MET A 29 1.10 10.40 -8.42
N PHE A 30 0.91 10.25 -7.12
CA PHE A 30 1.06 11.34 -6.15
C PHE A 30 2.10 11.04 -5.05
N ALA A 31 2.53 9.78 -4.92
CA ALA A 31 3.54 9.40 -3.95
C ALA A 31 4.34 8.18 -4.42
N LYS A 32 5.50 7.99 -3.80
CA LYS A 32 6.24 6.71 -3.81
C LYS A 32 6.46 6.29 -2.37
N GLY A 33 6.62 5.00 -2.12
CA GLY A 33 6.98 4.53 -0.79
C GLY A 33 7.42 3.08 -0.73
N LEU A 34 7.88 2.65 0.45
CA LEU A 34 8.30 1.27 0.68
C LEU A 34 7.14 0.44 1.25
N VAL A 35 6.84 -0.69 0.62
CA VAL A 35 5.78 -1.60 1.10
C VAL A 35 6.29 -2.51 2.22
N ARG A 36 5.41 -2.87 3.15
CA ARG A 36 5.76 -3.79 4.25
C ARG A 36 5.48 -5.27 3.98
N ALA A 37 4.76 -5.59 2.91
CA ALA A 37 4.42 -6.94 2.50
C ALA A 37 4.46 -7.08 0.98
N ASP A 38 4.54 -8.32 0.49
CA ASP A 38 4.53 -8.61 -0.93
C ASP A 38 3.18 -8.29 -1.60
N ALA A 39 3.21 -8.23 -2.94
CA ALA A 39 2.05 -7.89 -3.76
C ALA A 39 0.85 -8.83 -3.50
N LYS A 40 1.08 -10.14 -3.28
CA LYS A 40 0.02 -11.13 -3.07
C LYS A 40 -0.68 -10.91 -1.73
N SER A 41 0.08 -10.71 -0.66
CA SER A 41 -0.44 -10.39 0.67
C SER A 41 -1.24 -9.09 0.64
N LEU A 42 -0.71 -8.03 0.04
CA LEU A 42 -1.42 -6.76 -0.06
C LEU A 42 -2.73 -6.85 -0.86
N ARG A 43 -2.75 -7.64 -1.96
CA ARG A 43 -4.00 -7.90 -2.71
C ARG A 43 -5.07 -8.57 -1.85
N SER A 44 -4.68 -9.51 -0.99
CA SER A 44 -5.65 -10.23 -0.14
C SER A 44 -6.32 -9.37 0.93
N VAL A 45 -5.77 -8.19 1.23
CA VAL A 45 -6.26 -7.28 2.27
C VAL A 45 -6.67 -5.91 1.75
N ALA A 46 -6.55 -5.66 0.45
CA ALA A 46 -6.97 -4.40 -0.17
C ALA A 46 -8.45 -4.13 0.12
N GLY A 47 -8.76 -2.91 0.55
CA GLY A 47 -10.11 -2.49 0.94
C GLY A 47 -10.56 -2.94 2.33
N LEU A 48 -9.86 -3.85 3.01
CA LEU A 48 -10.22 -4.28 4.36
C LEU A 48 -9.95 -3.19 5.40
N ARG A 49 -10.87 -3.03 6.35
CA ARG A 49 -10.65 -2.19 7.53
C ARG A 49 -9.75 -2.93 8.51
N THR A 50 -8.99 -2.20 9.33
CA THR A 50 -8.05 -2.77 10.32
C THR A 50 -8.69 -3.83 11.22
N ARG A 51 -9.98 -3.70 11.55
CA ARG A 51 -10.73 -4.66 12.38
C ARG A 51 -11.00 -6.01 11.70
N ASP A 52 -10.98 -6.04 10.37
CA ASP A 52 -11.27 -7.22 9.54
C ASP A 52 -9.98 -7.87 9.02
N MET A 53 -8.82 -7.35 9.45
CA MET A 53 -7.51 -7.85 9.03
C MET A 53 -7.23 -9.22 9.66
N PRO A 54 -6.64 -10.16 8.90
CA PRO A 54 -6.13 -11.40 9.48
C PRO A 54 -5.03 -11.12 10.51
N ALA A 55 -4.93 -11.99 11.53
CA ALA A 55 -3.86 -11.90 12.52
C ALA A 55 -2.48 -12.05 11.86
N GLY A 56 -1.50 -11.25 12.32
CA GLY A 56 -0.12 -11.31 11.83
C GLY A 56 0.15 -10.57 10.52
N LEU A 57 -0.87 -9.97 9.88
CA LEU A 57 -0.70 -9.11 8.72
C LEU A 57 -0.48 -7.65 9.12
N VAL A 58 0.30 -6.94 8.31
CA VAL A 58 0.62 -5.52 8.53
C VAL A 58 -0.63 -4.65 8.42
N HIS A 59 -0.83 -3.77 9.39
CA HIS A 59 -1.98 -2.86 9.41
C HIS A 59 -1.82 -1.65 8.47
N GLU A 60 -0.60 -1.38 8.03
CA GLU A 60 -0.28 -0.33 7.07
C GLU A 60 0.37 -0.94 5.84
N THR A 61 -0.09 -0.52 4.66
CA THR A 61 0.50 -0.88 3.36
C THR A 61 1.86 -0.19 3.20
N VAL A 62 1.91 1.11 3.52
CA VAL A 62 3.11 1.95 3.49
C VAL A 62 3.06 2.86 4.74
N HIS A 63 4.08 2.80 5.58
CA HIS A 63 4.17 3.69 6.75
C HIS A 63 4.46 5.12 6.29
N ARG A 64 3.97 6.13 7.02
CA ARG A 64 4.11 7.54 6.60
C ARG A 64 5.58 7.97 6.42
N ASP A 65 6.47 7.44 7.26
CA ASP A 65 7.89 7.82 7.26
C ASP A 65 8.65 7.18 6.09
N ASP A 66 8.08 6.13 5.48
CA ASP A 66 8.61 5.48 4.27
C ASP A 66 7.89 5.93 3.00
N MET A 67 7.09 7.01 3.09
CA MET A 67 6.34 7.57 1.97
C MET A 67 6.84 8.97 1.65
N VAL A 68 7.12 9.20 0.38
CA VAL A 68 7.42 10.52 -0.16
C VAL A 68 6.25 10.96 -1.04
N VAL A 69 5.61 12.07 -0.65
CA VAL A 69 4.58 12.73 -1.46
C VAL A 69 5.29 13.61 -2.48
N LEU A 70 4.89 13.49 -3.75
CA LEU A 70 5.43 14.28 -4.83
C LEU A 70 4.70 15.63 -4.86
N ALA A 71 5.45 16.73 -4.89
CA ALA A 71 4.87 18.03 -5.19
C ALA A 71 4.45 18.05 -6.66
N GLY A 72 3.19 18.42 -6.92
CA GLY A 72 2.66 18.64 -8.27
C GLY A 72 3.20 19.92 -8.90
#